data_AF-A0A5P5ZKU9-F1
#
_entry.id   AF-A0A5P5ZKU9-F1
#
_cell.length_a   1.000
_cell.length_b   1.000
_cell.length_c   1.000
_cell.angle_alpha   90.00
_cell.angle_beta   90.00
_cell.angle_gamma   90.00
#
_symmetry.space_group_name_H-M   'P 1'
#
loop_
_entity.id
_entity.type
_entity.pdbx_description
1 polymer ?
#
loop_
_entity_poly.entity_id
_entity_poly.type
_entity_poly.pdbx_seq_one_letter_code
_entity_poly.pdbx_strand_id
1 'polypeptide(L)'
;MAKICDFCGQKIGLLSHHLDFEDGLMGEKCLIKYKMGTKHSIAPGAKEYAKCHTVQSFKDFVSDGDSFKDIQQNFLTDKEKDKLVKKEKLEAQRGELRPNKWYLLFSLVCIFLGTSLILITPISNIVIKQMTRTALHTTVNRTSKSKASFNFKKVKSIDTISVVKGFFNQARVIGIISIPAIKLKLPIYQGINNVNLVKGAGTMKPNQKMGKRNYTLAGHHMTNPNILFSPLQNIKTGDTIYLINKSKKVYSYRVTTKKIISKYQTSYIKDVGQKKMITLITCASGKPGEARRIMVRGILN
;
A
#
# COMPACT_ATOMS: atom_id res chain seq x y z
N MET A 1 -46.37 29.93 31.75
CA MET A 1 -47.03 30.70 30.67
C MET A 1 -46.00 30.96 29.59
N ALA A 2 -46.34 30.80 28.31
CA ALA A 2 -45.40 31.11 27.22
C ALA A 2 -45.25 32.64 27.10
N LYS A 3 -44.02 33.16 27.15
CA LYS A 3 -43.77 34.58 26.92
C LYS A 3 -44.11 34.91 25.46
N ILE A 4 -44.79 36.04 25.24
CA ILE A 4 -45.11 36.56 23.89
C ILE A 4 -44.16 37.73 23.65
N CYS A 5 -43.68 37.87 22.42
CA CYS A 5 -42.89 39.00 21.98
C CYS A 5 -43.81 40.19 21.71
N ASP A 6 -43.71 41.27 22.49
CA ASP A 6 -44.53 42.47 22.33
C ASP A 6 -44.19 43.26 21.04
N PHE A 7 -43.03 42.93 20.45
CA PHE A 7 -42.63 43.48 19.16
C PHE A 7 -43.40 42.88 17.97
N CYS A 8 -43.59 41.55 17.92
CA CYS A 8 -44.15 40.86 16.74
C CYS A 8 -45.32 39.91 17.04
N GLY A 9 -45.76 39.81 18.28
CA GLY A 9 -46.85 38.91 18.72
C GLY A 9 -46.50 37.41 18.71
N GLN A 10 -45.27 37.02 18.39
CA GLN A 10 -44.88 35.61 18.34
C GLN A 10 -44.51 35.04 19.71
N LYS A 11 -44.82 33.75 19.94
CA LYS A 11 -44.37 33.03 21.14
C LYS A 11 -42.85 32.92 21.18
N ILE A 12 -42.27 33.20 22.34
CA ILE A 12 -40.85 33.06 22.62
C ILE A 12 -40.60 31.63 23.14
N GLY A 13 -39.58 30.96 22.59
CA GLY A 13 -39.19 29.62 23.02
C GLY A 13 -38.72 29.62 24.49
N LEU A 14 -38.94 28.51 25.21
CA LEU A 14 -38.63 28.42 26.65
C LEU A 14 -37.15 28.71 26.99
N LEU A 15 -36.23 28.41 26.05
CA LEU A 15 -34.78 28.61 26.18
C LEU A 15 -34.25 29.75 25.28
N SER A 16 -35.15 30.49 24.61
CA SER A 16 -34.76 31.55 23.70
C SER A 16 -34.38 32.82 24.46
N HIS A 17 -33.34 33.50 23.97
CA HIS A 17 -32.98 34.81 24.50
C HIS A 17 -34.09 35.82 24.27
N HIS A 18 -34.23 36.73 25.21
CA HIS A 18 -35.13 37.87 25.10
C HIS A 18 -34.48 39.09 25.73
N LEU A 19 -35.01 40.25 25.39
CA LEU A 19 -34.57 41.53 25.91
C LEU A 19 -35.78 42.25 26.50
N ASP A 20 -35.64 42.68 27.74
CA ASP A 20 -36.67 43.40 28.47
C ASP A 20 -36.52 44.90 28.18
N PHE A 21 -37.59 45.50 27.67
CA PHE A 21 -37.76 46.93 27.47
C PHE A 21 -38.61 47.51 28.62
N GLU A 22 -38.73 48.83 28.71
CA GLU A 22 -39.51 49.47 29.80
C GLU A 22 -40.98 49.03 29.84
N ASP A 23 -41.61 48.82 28.69
CA ASP A 23 -43.04 48.54 28.53
C ASP A 23 -43.35 47.15 27.97
N GLY A 24 -42.33 46.31 27.75
CA GLY A 24 -42.54 45.02 27.09
C GLY A 24 -41.26 44.24 26.83
N LEU A 25 -41.39 43.15 26.09
CA LEU A 25 -40.35 42.14 25.96
C LEU A 25 -40.17 41.71 24.50
N MET A 26 -38.93 41.71 24.05
CA MET A 26 -38.57 41.41 22.66
C MET A 26 -37.86 40.06 22.55
N GLY A 27 -38.41 39.16 21.75
CA GLY A 27 -37.90 37.79 21.58
C GLY A 27 -36.75 37.66 20.58
N GLU A 28 -35.98 36.58 20.73
CA GLU A 28 -34.79 36.20 19.94
C GLU A 28 -34.90 36.45 18.43
N LYS A 29 -36.03 36.07 17.81
CA LYS A 29 -36.21 36.25 16.36
C LYS A 29 -36.14 37.72 15.94
N CYS A 30 -36.74 38.61 16.72
CA CYS A 30 -36.69 40.04 16.43
C CYS A 30 -35.32 40.61 16.78
N LEU A 31 -34.69 40.15 17.87
CA LEU A 31 -33.34 40.56 18.24
C LEU A 31 -32.32 40.25 17.12
N ILE A 32 -32.42 39.07 16.50
CA ILE A 32 -31.58 38.69 15.36
C ILE A 32 -31.90 39.53 14.13
N LYS A 33 -33.19 39.74 13.84
CA LYS A 33 -33.65 40.52 12.68
C LYS A 33 -33.11 41.96 12.72
N TYR A 34 -33.21 42.62 13.87
CA TYR A 34 -32.84 44.03 14.05
C TYR A 34 -31.45 44.24 14.67
N LYS A 35 -30.58 43.21 14.62
CA LYS A 35 -29.17 43.27 15.05
C LYS A 35 -28.93 43.59 16.52
N MET A 36 -29.93 43.39 17.39
CA MET A 36 -29.80 43.48 18.86
C MET A 36 -29.22 42.20 19.48
N GLY A 37 -28.97 41.15 18.69
CA GLY A 37 -28.35 39.92 19.18
C GLY A 37 -28.13 38.87 18.09
N THR A 38 -27.56 37.74 18.52
CA THR A 38 -27.46 36.50 17.77
C THR A 38 -28.29 35.42 18.45
N LYS A 39 -28.34 34.22 17.87
CA LYS A 39 -28.97 33.05 18.47
C LYS A 39 -28.43 32.68 19.87
N HIS A 40 -27.22 33.11 20.22
CA HIS A 40 -26.54 32.68 21.46
C HIS A 40 -26.09 33.85 22.35
N SER A 41 -26.31 35.10 21.93
CA SER A 41 -25.82 36.27 22.66
C SER A 41 -26.60 37.53 22.33
N ILE A 42 -26.71 38.43 23.31
CA ILE A 42 -27.23 39.79 23.10
C ILE A 42 -26.08 40.68 22.61
N ALA A 43 -26.35 41.59 21.69
CA ALA A 43 -25.37 42.51 21.17
C ALA A 43 -24.91 43.49 22.29
N PRO A 44 -23.62 43.85 22.36
CA PRO A 44 -23.14 44.88 23.30
C PRO A 44 -23.95 46.17 23.16
N GLY A 45 -24.29 46.81 24.28
CA GLY A 45 -25.13 48.03 24.34
C GLY A 45 -26.64 47.82 24.15
N ALA A 46 -27.09 46.64 23.68
CA ALA A 46 -28.52 46.40 23.47
C ALA A 46 -29.30 46.34 24.79
N LYS A 47 -28.69 45.84 25.86
CA LYS A 47 -29.33 45.83 27.19
C LYS A 47 -29.48 47.23 27.76
N GLU A 48 -28.45 48.06 27.60
CA GLU A 48 -28.44 49.46 28.01
C GLU A 48 -29.48 50.27 27.23
N TYR A 49 -29.61 50.03 25.93
CA TYR A 49 -30.66 50.62 25.11
C TYR A 49 -32.07 50.26 25.61
N ALA A 50 -32.34 48.96 25.79
CA ALA A 50 -33.68 48.50 26.15
C ALA A 50 -34.13 48.96 27.56
N LYS A 51 -33.19 49.20 28.48
CA LYS A 51 -33.50 49.74 29.81
C LYS A 51 -34.06 51.17 29.80
N CYS A 52 -33.86 51.93 28.73
CA CYS A 52 -34.23 53.35 28.65
C CYS A 52 -35.20 53.64 27.50
N HIS A 53 -35.73 52.60 26.84
CA HIS A 53 -36.58 52.72 25.68
C HIS A 53 -37.74 51.73 25.76
N THR A 54 -38.86 52.09 25.12
CA THR A 54 -40.03 51.22 24.97
C THR A 54 -39.95 50.40 23.69
N VAL A 55 -40.64 49.26 23.66
CA VAL A 55 -40.84 48.43 22.46
C VAL A 55 -41.46 49.28 21.35
N GLN A 56 -42.38 50.19 21.68
CA GLN A 56 -43.00 51.08 20.70
C GLN A 56 -42.00 52.07 20.11
N SER A 57 -41.17 52.73 20.93
CA SER A 57 -40.13 53.63 20.43
C SER A 57 -39.14 52.94 19.50
N PHE A 58 -38.82 51.66 19.77
CA PHE A 58 -37.98 50.87 18.88
C PHE A 58 -38.71 50.46 17.58
N LYS A 59 -40.01 50.17 17.63
CA LYS A 59 -40.82 49.92 16.43
C LYS A 59 -40.82 51.12 15.50
N ASP A 60 -40.97 52.32 16.06
CA ASP A 60 -40.97 53.56 15.31
C ASP A 60 -39.60 53.78 14.65
N PHE A 61 -38.51 53.63 15.42
CA PHE A 61 -37.14 53.73 14.90
C PHE A 61 -36.83 52.77 13.74
N VAL A 62 -37.19 51.48 13.85
CA VAL A 62 -36.89 50.52 12.77
C VAL A 62 -37.84 50.61 11.58
N SER A 63 -38.92 51.39 11.67
CA SER A 63 -39.84 51.62 10.55
C SER A 63 -39.21 52.47 9.45
N ASP A 64 -38.19 53.26 9.79
CA ASP A 64 -37.40 54.07 8.86
C ASP A 64 -36.31 53.26 8.12
N GLY A 65 -36.25 51.94 8.37
CA GLY A 65 -35.30 51.03 7.74
C GLY A 65 -33.99 50.83 8.52
N ASP A 66 -33.83 51.54 9.63
CA ASP A 66 -32.66 51.43 10.50
C ASP A 66 -32.68 50.16 11.36
N SER A 67 -31.50 49.80 11.88
CA SER A 67 -31.29 48.68 12.78
C SER A 67 -30.56 49.12 14.04
N PHE A 68 -30.59 48.30 15.08
CA PHE A 68 -29.85 48.63 16.31
C PHE A 68 -28.35 48.84 16.06
N LYS A 69 -27.78 48.22 15.03
CA LYS A 69 -26.37 48.37 14.67
C LYS A 69 -26.00 49.83 14.38
N ASP A 70 -26.94 50.61 13.85
CA ASP A 70 -26.72 51.98 13.39
C ASP A 70 -26.61 52.96 14.58
N ILE A 71 -27.27 52.63 15.69
CA ILE A 71 -27.21 53.39 16.95
C ILE A 71 -26.34 52.71 18.02
N GLN A 72 -25.86 51.49 17.77
CA GLN A 72 -25.19 50.64 18.76
C GLN A 72 -24.03 51.37 19.47
N GLN A 73 -23.23 52.14 18.72
CA GLN A 73 -22.06 52.85 19.24
C GLN A 73 -22.39 53.87 20.34
N ASN A 74 -23.63 54.38 20.36
CA ASN A 74 -24.08 55.34 21.37
C ASN A 74 -24.34 54.70 22.73
N PHE A 75 -24.48 53.37 22.76
CA PHE A 75 -24.81 52.59 23.96
C PHE A 75 -23.65 51.70 24.42
N LEU A 76 -22.44 51.90 23.87
CA LEU A 76 -21.23 51.19 24.28
C LEU A 76 -20.39 52.03 25.23
N THR A 77 -19.86 51.39 26.26
CA THR A 77 -18.79 51.97 27.09
C THR A 77 -17.48 52.07 26.29
N ASP A 78 -16.58 52.98 26.67
CA ASP A 78 -15.27 53.12 26.01
C ASP A 78 -14.47 51.80 26.01
N LYS A 79 -14.59 51.03 27.10
CA LYS A 79 -14.01 49.69 27.23
C LYS A 79 -14.57 48.68 26.23
N GLU A 80 -15.86 48.77 25.89
CA GLU A 80 -16.48 47.90 24.89
C GLU A 80 -16.13 48.31 23.46
N LYS A 81 -16.05 49.61 23.19
CA LYS A 81 -15.56 50.14 21.91
C LYS A 81 -14.15 49.64 21.62
N ASP A 82 -13.23 49.75 22.58
CA ASP A 82 -11.86 49.23 22.46
C ASP A 82 -11.81 47.73 22.19
N LYS A 83 -12.68 46.96 22.86
CA LYS A 83 -12.74 45.50 22.69
C LYS A 83 -13.22 45.10 21.30
N LEU A 84 -14.17 45.83 20.72
CA LEU A 84 -14.66 45.59 19.35
C LEU A 84 -13.57 45.93 18.32
N VAL A 85 -12.93 47.08 18.43
CA VAL A 85 -11.83 47.49 17.53
C VAL A 85 -10.67 46.50 17.59
N LYS A 86 -10.30 46.03 18.79
CA LYS A 86 -9.25 45.02 18.97
C LYS A 86 -9.63 43.69 18.32
N LYS A 87 -10.90 43.29 18.42
CA LYS A 87 -11.41 42.07 17.80
C LYS A 87 -11.38 42.15 16.27
N GLU A 88 -11.81 43.27 15.68
CA GLU A 88 -11.76 43.49 14.23
C GLU A 88 -10.33 43.45 13.69
N LYS A 89 -9.37 44.09 14.39
CA LYS A 89 -7.94 44.00 14.03
C LYS A 89 -7.40 42.58 14.08
N LEU A 90 -7.79 41.80 15.09
CA LEU A 90 -7.43 40.39 15.23
C LEU A 90 -8.02 39.51 14.12
N GLU A 91 -9.27 39.76 13.72
CA GLU A 91 -9.94 39.03 12.65
C GLU A 91 -9.35 39.36 11.28
N ALA A 92 -9.04 40.65 11.02
CA ALA A 92 -8.34 41.09 9.81
C ALA A 92 -6.95 40.44 9.68
N GLN A 93 -6.14 40.46 10.75
CA GLN A 93 -4.83 39.79 10.77
C GLN A 93 -4.93 38.26 10.60
N ARG A 94 -6.00 37.63 11.11
CA ARG A 94 -6.21 36.18 10.99
C ARG A 94 -6.61 35.75 9.56
N GLY A 95 -7.24 36.63 8.79
CA GLY A 95 -7.65 36.37 7.40
C GLY A 95 -6.47 36.23 6.42
N GLU A 96 -5.37 36.95 6.66
CA GLU A 96 -4.19 36.94 5.77
C GLU A 96 -3.23 35.76 6.00
N LEU A 97 -3.26 35.09 7.15
CA LEU A 97 -2.19 34.19 7.61
C LEU A 97 -2.47 32.67 7.50
N ARG A 98 -3.38 32.24 6.63
CA ARG A 98 -3.62 30.79 6.38
C ARG A 98 -3.31 30.37 4.93
N PRO A 99 -2.02 30.22 4.57
CA PRO A 99 -1.67 29.62 3.28
C PRO A 99 -2.13 28.15 3.24
N ASN A 100 -2.84 27.75 2.18
CA ASN A 100 -3.30 26.38 1.97
C ASN A 100 -2.09 25.46 1.71
N LYS A 101 -1.53 24.87 2.77
CA LYS A 101 -0.34 23.99 2.75
C LYS A 101 -0.59 22.58 2.17
N TRP A 102 -1.65 22.38 1.38
CA TRP A 102 -2.00 21.07 0.80
C TRP A 102 -0.89 20.51 -0.10
N TYR A 103 -0.09 21.39 -0.73
CA TYR A 103 1.09 21.01 -1.52
C TYR A 103 2.17 20.30 -0.68
N LEU A 104 2.30 20.60 0.62
CA LEU A 104 3.25 19.88 1.51
C LEU A 104 2.77 18.46 1.78
N LEU A 105 1.47 18.27 2.01
CA LEU A 105 0.87 16.93 2.15
C LEU A 105 1.00 16.14 0.85
N PHE A 106 0.72 16.77 -0.29
CA PHE A 106 0.88 16.16 -1.60
C PHE A 106 2.33 15.75 -1.88
N SER A 107 3.30 16.62 -1.57
CA SER A 107 4.73 16.34 -1.71
C SER A 107 5.16 15.12 -0.86
N LEU A 108 4.72 15.03 0.40
CA LEU A 108 4.98 13.87 1.26
C LEU A 108 4.40 12.57 0.67
N VAL A 109 3.20 12.62 0.11
CA VAL A 109 2.57 11.45 -0.55
C VAL A 109 3.36 11.03 -1.79
N CYS A 110 3.81 11.97 -2.63
CA CYS A 110 4.65 11.67 -3.78
C CYS A 110 6.00 11.04 -3.38
N ILE A 111 6.64 11.56 -2.33
CA ILE A 111 7.89 10.99 -1.79
C ILE A 111 7.64 9.58 -1.26
N PHE A 112 6.54 9.35 -0.54
CA PHE A 112 6.19 8.03 -0.02
C PHE A 112 5.90 7.02 -1.15
N LEU A 113 5.17 7.44 -2.19
CA LEU A 113 4.91 6.62 -3.38
C LEU A 113 6.21 6.29 -4.12
N GLY A 114 7.09 7.29 -4.32
CA GLY A 114 8.39 7.11 -4.97
C GLY A 114 9.29 6.14 -4.20
N THR A 115 9.40 6.31 -2.88
CA THR A 115 10.21 5.40 -2.04
C THR A 115 9.63 3.99 -2.00
N SER A 116 8.30 3.83 -1.92
CA SER A 116 7.64 2.51 -2.02
C SER A 116 7.99 1.79 -3.34
N LEU A 117 7.98 2.50 -4.46
CA LEU A 117 8.32 1.92 -5.77
C LEU A 117 9.78 1.43 -5.82
N ILE A 118 10.72 2.20 -5.25
CA ILE A 118 12.13 1.81 -5.19
C ILE A 118 12.31 0.57 -4.31
N LEU A 119 11.59 0.50 -3.19
CA LEU A 119 11.73 -0.59 -2.21
C LEU A 119 11.04 -1.89 -2.61
N ILE A 120 10.21 -1.90 -3.65
CA ILE A 120 9.46 -3.12 -4.04
C ILE A 120 10.36 -4.30 -4.43
N THR A 121 11.49 -4.02 -5.09
CA THR A 121 12.43 -5.05 -5.56
C THR A 121 13.31 -5.64 -4.44
N PRO A 122 13.91 -4.87 -3.50
CA PRO A 122 14.62 -5.46 -2.37
C PRO A 122 13.69 -6.25 -1.46
N ILE A 123 12.47 -5.76 -1.21
CA ILE A 123 11.47 -6.50 -0.41
C ILE A 123 11.15 -7.85 -1.07
N SER A 124 10.91 -7.86 -2.38
CA SER A 124 10.65 -9.10 -3.13
C SER A 124 11.80 -10.11 -3.01
N ASN A 125 13.05 -9.65 -3.08
CA ASN A 125 14.23 -10.51 -2.91
C ASN A 125 14.31 -11.13 -1.50
N ILE A 126 13.99 -10.35 -0.46
CA ILE A 126 13.96 -10.82 0.93
C ILE A 126 12.87 -11.89 1.09
N VAL A 127 11.67 -11.63 0.59
CA VAL A 127 10.54 -12.56 0.64
C VAL A 127 10.87 -13.87 -0.07
N ILE A 128 11.44 -13.81 -1.29
CA ILE A 128 11.89 -15.00 -2.04
C ILE A 128 12.91 -15.81 -1.23
N LYS A 129 13.92 -15.14 -0.65
CA LYS A 129 14.95 -15.80 0.16
C LYS A 129 14.35 -16.47 1.39
N GLN A 130 13.42 -15.82 2.07
CA GLN A 130 12.74 -16.37 3.23
C GLN A 130 11.90 -17.59 2.86
N MET A 131 11.07 -17.50 1.83
CA MET A 131 10.25 -18.61 1.36
C MET A 131 11.09 -19.82 0.91
N THR A 132 12.20 -19.55 0.22
CA THR A 132 13.16 -20.58 -0.18
C THR A 132 13.75 -21.30 1.03
N ARG A 133 14.18 -20.53 2.04
CA ARG A 133 14.72 -21.08 3.30
C ARG A 133 13.68 -21.91 4.05
N THR A 134 12.48 -21.37 4.25
CA THR A 134 11.38 -22.11 4.89
C THR A 134 11.13 -23.43 4.17
N ALA A 135 11.03 -23.42 2.84
CA ALA A 135 10.80 -24.64 2.05
C ALA A 135 11.95 -25.66 2.09
N LEU A 136 13.19 -25.26 2.43
CA LEU A 136 14.30 -26.18 2.66
C LEU A 136 14.19 -26.92 4.00
N HIS A 137 13.60 -26.28 5.02
CA HIS A 137 13.45 -26.86 6.37
C HIS A 137 12.13 -27.61 6.53
N THR A 138 11.07 -27.16 5.88
CA THR A 138 9.76 -27.78 6.01
C THR A 138 9.64 -28.94 5.02
N THR A 139 9.84 -30.17 5.51
CA THR A 139 9.56 -31.41 4.76
C THR A 139 8.04 -31.61 4.71
N VAL A 140 7.32 -30.77 3.97
CA VAL A 140 5.86 -30.76 3.99
C VAL A 140 5.31 -31.96 3.21
N ASN A 141 4.94 -33.01 3.93
CA ASN A 141 3.98 -34.04 3.51
C ASN A 141 2.55 -33.46 3.47
N ARG A 142 2.32 -32.41 2.68
CA ARG A 142 0.96 -31.90 2.41
C ARG A 142 0.70 -31.92 0.92
N THR A 143 -0.46 -32.44 0.57
CA THR A 143 -1.01 -32.52 -0.77
C THR A 143 -1.14 -31.10 -1.36
N SER A 144 -0.40 -30.84 -2.44
CA SER A 144 -0.50 -29.59 -3.20
C SER A 144 -1.85 -29.53 -3.91
N LYS A 145 -2.60 -28.43 -3.71
CA LYS A 145 -3.81 -28.11 -4.48
C LYS A 145 -3.51 -27.65 -5.92
N SER A 146 -2.25 -27.35 -6.26
CA SER A 146 -1.87 -26.90 -7.60
C SER A 146 -1.56 -28.07 -8.55
N LYS A 147 -2.18 -28.07 -9.73
CA LYS A 147 -1.87 -29.01 -10.83
C LYS A 147 -0.46 -28.72 -11.37
N ALA A 148 0.39 -29.74 -11.46
CA ALA A 148 1.73 -29.59 -12.00
C ALA A 148 1.68 -29.25 -13.51
N SER A 149 2.29 -28.14 -13.90
CA SER A 149 2.49 -27.77 -15.31
C SER A 149 3.92 -28.13 -15.73
N PHE A 150 4.12 -28.52 -16.98
CA PHE A 150 5.43 -28.84 -17.55
C PHE A 150 5.77 -27.98 -18.79
N ASN A 151 4.96 -26.94 -19.05
CA ASN A 151 5.15 -26.08 -20.20
C ASN A 151 6.06 -24.88 -19.88
N PHE A 152 7.35 -25.02 -20.20
CA PHE A 152 8.35 -23.98 -19.92
C PHE A 152 8.11 -22.69 -20.70
N LYS A 153 7.50 -22.77 -21.90
CA LYS A 153 7.21 -21.59 -22.73
C LYS A 153 6.18 -20.66 -22.10
N LYS A 154 5.33 -21.19 -21.20
CA LYS A 154 4.27 -20.43 -20.51
C LYS A 154 4.75 -19.73 -19.23
N VAL A 155 5.98 -20.00 -18.78
CA VAL A 155 6.54 -19.37 -17.58
C VAL A 155 6.91 -17.91 -17.91
N LYS A 156 6.29 -16.96 -17.21
CA LYS A 156 6.57 -15.52 -17.34
C LYS A 156 7.73 -15.12 -16.43
N SER A 157 8.29 -13.93 -16.62
CA SER A 157 9.23 -13.33 -15.67
C SER A 157 8.57 -13.18 -14.29
N ILE A 158 9.39 -13.17 -13.23
CA ILE A 158 8.90 -12.92 -11.87
C ILE A 158 8.40 -11.48 -11.80
N ASP A 159 7.16 -11.33 -11.37
CA ASP A 159 6.51 -10.08 -10.98
C ASP A 159 6.08 -10.14 -9.51
N THR A 160 5.73 -8.98 -8.96
CA THR A 160 5.33 -8.83 -7.55
C THR A 160 4.10 -9.68 -7.22
N ILE A 161 3.15 -9.79 -8.17
CA ILE A 161 1.95 -10.62 -8.02
C ILE A 161 2.33 -12.10 -7.88
N SER A 162 3.30 -12.60 -8.67
CA SER A 162 3.78 -13.98 -8.53
C SER A 162 4.50 -14.22 -7.20
N VAL A 163 5.21 -13.23 -6.66
CA VAL A 163 5.84 -13.33 -5.32
C VAL A 163 4.77 -13.43 -4.23
N VAL A 164 3.75 -12.55 -4.26
CA VAL A 164 2.63 -12.58 -3.31
C VAL A 164 1.85 -13.89 -3.41
N LYS A 165 1.49 -14.31 -4.63
CA LYS A 165 0.85 -15.63 -4.85
C LYS A 165 1.74 -16.75 -4.35
N GLY A 166 3.04 -16.67 -4.61
CA GLY A 166 4.04 -17.57 -4.06
C GLY A 166 3.91 -17.67 -2.56
N PHE A 167 3.90 -16.55 -1.85
CA PHE A 167 3.86 -16.52 -0.38
C PHE A 167 2.66 -17.29 0.19
N PHE A 168 1.45 -17.06 -0.34
CA PHE A 168 0.22 -17.68 0.18
C PHE A 168 -0.03 -19.12 -0.32
N ASN A 169 0.50 -19.50 -1.49
CA ASN A 169 0.26 -20.83 -2.05
C ASN A 169 1.26 -21.86 -1.55
N GLN A 170 0.82 -23.11 -1.35
CA GLN A 170 1.71 -24.21 -0.96
C GLN A 170 2.06 -25.06 -2.18
N ALA A 171 3.33 -25.43 -2.30
CA ALA A 171 3.85 -26.22 -3.41
C ALA A 171 4.55 -27.49 -2.90
N ARG A 172 4.39 -28.61 -3.62
CA ARG A 172 4.93 -29.91 -3.23
C ARG A 172 6.43 -29.96 -3.50
N VAL A 173 7.22 -29.91 -2.42
CA VAL A 173 8.67 -30.17 -2.46
C VAL A 173 8.91 -31.68 -2.64
N ILE A 174 9.77 -32.04 -3.59
CA ILE A 174 10.13 -33.42 -3.93
C ILE A 174 11.62 -33.73 -3.74
N GLY A 175 12.43 -32.72 -3.43
CA GLY A 175 13.84 -32.86 -3.13
C GLY A 175 14.55 -31.52 -2.99
N ILE A 176 15.88 -31.55 -2.97
CA ILE A 176 16.75 -30.38 -2.83
C ILE A 176 17.84 -30.47 -3.90
N ILE A 177 18.20 -29.34 -4.50
CA ILE A 177 19.42 -29.17 -5.30
C ILE A 177 20.44 -28.35 -4.50
N SER A 178 21.70 -28.76 -4.50
CA SER A 178 22.81 -28.05 -3.88
C SER A 178 24.02 -28.01 -4.82
N ILE A 179 24.62 -26.84 -4.99
CA ILE A 179 25.86 -26.62 -5.76
C ILE A 179 26.77 -25.73 -4.91
N PRO A 180 27.64 -26.33 -4.08
CA PRO A 180 28.44 -25.60 -3.09
C PRO A 180 29.34 -24.52 -3.69
N ALA A 181 29.96 -24.79 -4.84
CA ALA A 181 30.89 -23.88 -5.53
C ALA A 181 30.29 -22.49 -5.84
N ILE A 182 28.96 -22.42 -6.00
CA ILE A 182 28.22 -21.18 -6.29
C ILE A 182 27.23 -20.81 -5.17
N LYS A 183 27.37 -21.42 -3.99
CA LYS A 183 26.52 -21.21 -2.81
C LYS A 183 25.01 -21.38 -3.10
N LEU A 184 24.65 -22.24 -4.05
CA LEU A 184 23.26 -22.50 -4.44
C LEU A 184 22.70 -23.67 -3.63
N LYS A 185 21.58 -23.45 -2.95
CA LYS A 185 20.79 -24.52 -2.30
C LYS A 185 19.32 -24.16 -2.41
N LEU A 186 18.53 -24.99 -3.10
CA LEU A 186 17.12 -24.70 -3.39
C LEU A 186 16.25 -25.95 -3.24
N PRO A 187 14.98 -25.80 -2.82
CA PRO A 187 14.01 -26.87 -2.91
C PRO A 187 13.67 -27.15 -4.39
N ILE A 188 13.32 -28.40 -4.66
CA ILE A 188 12.85 -28.88 -5.97
C ILE A 188 11.36 -29.15 -5.86
N TYR A 189 10.57 -28.55 -6.75
CA TYR A 189 9.13 -28.71 -6.88
C TYR A 189 8.77 -29.58 -8.08
N GLN A 190 7.63 -30.25 -7.98
CA GLN A 190 7.06 -30.97 -9.12
C GLN A 190 6.37 -30.00 -10.08
N GLY A 191 6.89 -29.91 -11.31
CA GLY A 191 6.39 -29.03 -12.35
C GLY A 191 6.95 -27.60 -12.27
N ILE A 192 6.78 -26.90 -13.38
CA ILE A 192 7.14 -25.50 -13.63
C ILE A 192 5.87 -24.66 -13.76
N ASN A 193 5.69 -23.79 -12.78
CA ASN A 193 4.72 -22.69 -12.79
C ASN A 193 5.33 -21.53 -12.00
N ASN A 194 4.81 -20.31 -12.17
CA ASN A 194 5.38 -19.13 -11.52
C ASN A 194 5.42 -19.26 -9.98
N VAL A 195 4.41 -19.90 -9.38
CA VAL A 195 4.30 -20.10 -7.93
C VAL A 195 5.39 -21.03 -7.39
N ASN A 196 5.82 -22.04 -8.15
CA ASN A 196 6.90 -22.95 -7.77
C ASN A 196 8.27 -22.28 -7.99
N LEU A 197 8.44 -21.65 -9.16
CA LEU A 197 9.74 -21.14 -9.59
C LEU A 197 10.18 -19.89 -8.83
N VAL A 198 9.24 -19.15 -8.22
CA VAL A 198 9.56 -18.04 -7.31
C VAL A 198 10.14 -18.51 -5.96
N LYS A 199 10.12 -19.82 -5.68
CA LYS A 199 10.59 -20.40 -4.40
C LYS A 199 11.77 -21.35 -4.54
N GLY A 200 12.10 -21.76 -5.77
CA GLY A 200 13.11 -22.78 -6.00
C GLY A 200 13.11 -23.28 -7.44
N ALA A 201 13.55 -24.53 -7.60
CA ALA A 201 13.64 -25.18 -8.91
C ALA A 201 12.40 -26.03 -9.20
N GLY A 202 11.97 -26.11 -10.46
CA GLY A 202 10.84 -26.93 -10.88
C GLY A 202 11.25 -28.01 -11.89
N THR A 203 10.65 -29.19 -11.81
CA THR A 203 10.88 -30.26 -12.78
C THR A 203 10.24 -29.97 -14.13
N MET A 204 11.01 -30.10 -15.22
CA MET A 204 10.54 -29.74 -16.57
C MET A 204 9.82 -30.87 -17.32
N LYS A 205 9.88 -32.11 -16.84
CA LYS A 205 9.15 -33.27 -17.39
C LYS A 205 8.33 -33.99 -16.32
N PRO A 206 7.22 -34.65 -16.70
CA PRO A 206 6.51 -35.56 -15.82
C PRO A 206 7.38 -36.79 -15.48
N ASN A 207 7.10 -37.44 -14.35
CA ASN A 207 7.66 -38.73 -13.95
C ASN A 207 9.21 -38.83 -13.90
N GLN A 208 9.91 -37.70 -13.82
CA GLN A 208 11.37 -37.69 -13.66
C GLN A 208 11.80 -38.36 -12.35
N LYS A 209 12.82 -39.22 -12.43
CA LYS A 209 13.41 -39.89 -11.27
C LYS A 209 14.87 -39.47 -11.14
N MET A 210 15.27 -38.99 -9.96
CA MET A 210 16.67 -38.63 -9.71
C MET A 210 17.58 -39.84 -9.96
N GLY A 211 18.73 -39.62 -10.60
CA GLY A 211 19.69 -40.67 -10.94
C GLY A 211 19.30 -41.52 -12.15
N LYS A 212 18.20 -41.21 -12.85
CA LYS A 212 17.79 -41.91 -14.07
C LYS A 212 17.62 -40.93 -15.23
N ARG A 213 18.13 -41.32 -16.41
CA ARG A 213 18.03 -40.57 -17.66
C ARG A 213 18.43 -39.10 -17.47
N ASN A 214 17.82 -38.17 -18.21
CA ASN A 214 18.11 -36.74 -18.09
C ASN A 214 17.13 -36.07 -17.09
N TYR A 215 17.62 -35.78 -15.88
CA TYR A 215 16.86 -35.06 -14.86
C TYR A 215 16.95 -33.55 -15.08
N THR A 216 15.83 -32.95 -15.46
CA THR A 216 15.75 -31.56 -15.95
C THR A 216 15.04 -30.65 -14.98
N LEU A 217 15.71 -29.56 -14.63
CA LEU A 217 15.24 -28.54 -13.70
C LEU A 217 15.31 -27.15 -14.33
N ALA A 218 14.27 -26.36 -14.10
CA ALA A 218 14.25 -24.94 -14.42
C ALA A 218 14.18 -24.09 -13.15
N GLY A 219 14.74 -22.88 -13.23
CA GLY A 219 14.64 -21.86 -12.20
C GLY A 219 14.77 -20.47 -12.82
N HIS A 220 14.36 -19.44 -12.08
CA HIS A 220 14.50 -18.07 -12.56
C HIS A 220 15.92 -17.52 -12.35
N HIS A 221 16.32 -16.67 -13.30
CA HIS A 221 17.43 -15.74 -13.14
C HIS A 221 16.84 -14.39 -12.73
N MET A 222 17.25 -13.89 -11.58
CA MET A 222 16.86 -12.61 -11.02
C MET A 222 17.98 -11.59 -11.20
N THR A 223 17.65 -10.30 -11.21
CA THR A 223 18.67 -9.22 -11.18
C THR A 223 19.60 -9.35 -9.98
N ASN A 224 19.09 -9.85 -8.85
CA ASN A 224 19.92 -10.25 -7.73
C ASN A 224 20.68 -11.55 -8.07
N PRO A 225 22.03 -11.54 -8.10
CA PRO A 225 22.84 -12.66 -8.56
C PRO A 225 22.88 -13.84 -7.57
N ASN A 226 22.37 -13.67 -6.36
CA ASN A 226 22.54 -14.63 -5.25
C ASN A 226 21.28 -15.43 -4.90
N ILE A 227 20.19 -15.28 -5.65
CA ILE A 227 18.91 -15.94 -5.36
C ILE A 227 18.48 -16.84 -6.53
N LEU A 228 17.71 -17.88 -6.22
CA LEU A 228 17.21 -18.84 -7.21
C LEU A 228 18.35 -19.38 -8.10
N PHE A 229 18.17 -19.43 -9.41
CA PHE A 229 19.15 -19.94 -10.36
C PHE A 229 20.09 -18.85 -10.91
N SER A 230 20.01 -17.59 -10.44
CA SER A 230 20.98 -16.56 -10.84
C SER A 230 22.45 -16.98 -10.66
N PRO A 231 22.85 -17.67 -9.57
CA PRO A 231 24.24 -18.10 -9.39
C PRO A 231 24.75 -19.08 -10.45
N LEU A 232 23.89 -19.74 -11.25
CA LEU A 232 24.31 -20.64 -12.32
C LEU A 232 25.15 -19.95 -13.39
N GLN A 233 25.08 -18.62 -13.51
CA GLN A 233 25.98 -17.87 -14.38
C GLN A 233 27.45 -18.02 -14.01
N ASN A 234 27.77 -18.39 -12.76
CA ASN A 234 29.13 -18.53 -12.24
C ASN A 234 29.62 -19.99 -12.18
N ILE A 235 28.77 -20.96 -12.53
CA ILE A 235 29.16 -22.37 -12.51
C ILE A 235 30.22 -22.67 -13.57
N LYS A 236 31.12 -23.61 -13.27
CA LYS A 236 32.23 -24.03 -14.14
C LYS A 236 32.15 -25.53 -14.42
N THR A 237 32.76 -25.94 -15.54
CA THR A 237 33.01 -27.36 -15.81
C THR A 237 33.85 -27.94 -14.68
N GLY A 238 33.49 -29.15 -14.22
CA GLY A 238 34.12 -29.79 -13.08
C GLY A 238 33.42 -29.56 -11.73
N ASP A 239 32.58 -28.53 -11.59
CA ASP A 239 31.80 -28.32 -10.36
C ASP A 239 30.86 -29.51 -10.08
N THR A 240 30.52 -29.74 -8.81
CA THR A 240 29.64 -30.83 -8.40
C THR A 240 28.24 -30.31 -8.08
N ILE A 241 27.22 -30.96 -8.67
CA ILE A 241 25.80 -30.75 -8.38
C ILE A 241 25.28 -31.92 -7.55
N TYR A 242 24.64 -31.63 -6.43
CA TYR A 242 23.99 -32.63 -5.59
C TYR A 242 22.48 -32.52 -5.70
N LEU A 243 21.81 -33.66 -5.91
CA LEU A 243 20.37 -33.80 -5.71
C LEU A 243 20.13 -34.66 -4.48
N ILE A 244 19.22 -34.21 -3.61
CA ILE A 244 18.83 -34.93 -2.40
C ILE A 244 17.33 -35.21 -2.51
N ASN A 245 16.94 -36.48 -2.49
CA ASN A 245 15.52 -36.85 -2.54
C ASN A 245 14.87 -36.85 -1.14
N LYS A 246 13.56 -37.13 -1.08
CA LYS A 246 12.81 -37.20 0.20
C LYS A 246 13.36 -38.25 1.18
N SER A 247 13.90 -39.35 0.67
CA SER A 247 14.53 -40.41 1.47
C SER A 247 15.98 -40.09 1.87
N LYS A 248 16.41 -38.83 1.72
CA LYS A 248 17.77 -38.35 1.99
C LYS A 248 18.88 -39.01 1.14
N LYS A 249 18.52 -39.73 0.07
CA LYS A 249 19.50 -40.26 -0.88
C LYS A 249 20.09 -39.13 -1.70
N VAL A 250 21.41 -39.12 -1.77
CA VAL A 250 22.20 -38.11 -2.49
C VAL A 250 22.62 -38.66 -3.86
N TYR A 251 22.47 -37.85 -4.90
CA TYR A 251 22.96 -38.11 -6.25
C TYR A 251 23.94 -37.00 -6.61
N SER A 252 25.17 -37.37 -6.93
CA SER A 252 26.25 -36.43 -7.27
C SER A 252 26.47 -36.43 -8.78
N TYR A 253 26.48 -35.25 -9.38
CA TYR A 253 26.72 -35.07 -10.81
C TYR A 253 27.90 -34.11 -11.00
N ARG A 254 28.82 -34.44 -11.90
CA ARG A 254 29.90 -33.54 -12.30
C ARG A 254 29.51 -32.73 -13.53
N VAL A 255 29.63 -31.41 -13.46
CA VAL A 255 29.34 -30.50 -14.58
C VAL A 255 30.30 -30.78 -15.72
N THR A 256 29.75 -31.04 -16.91
CA THR A 256 30.52 -31.32 -18.12
C THR A 256 30.34 -30.24 -19.18
N THR A 257 29.25 -29.46 -19.12
CA THR A 257 28.97 -28.47 -20.16
C THR A 257 28.16 -27.32 -19.61
N LYS A 258 28.51 -26.11 -20.03
CA LYS A 258 27.72 -24.89 -19.86
C LYS A 258 27.61 -24.20 -21.22
N LYS A 259 26.40 -23.86 -21.65
CA LYS A 259 26.16 -23.15 -22.92
C LYS A 259 25.09 -22.09 -22.76
N ILE A 260 25.21 -21.05 -23.58
CA ILE A 260 24.10 -20.14 -23.84
C ILE A 260 23.30 -20.70 -25.02
N ILE A 261 22.00 -20.89 -24.84
CA ILE A 261 21.10 -21.47 -25.83
C ILE A 261 19.90 -20.54 -26.04
N SER A 262 19.20 -20.67 -27.17
CA SER A 262 17.92 -20.01 -27.40
C SER A 262 16.82 -20.62 -26.51
N LYS A 263 15.86 -19.80 -26.05
CA LYS A 263 14.67 -20.28 -25.31
C LYS A 263 13.84 -21.34 -26.05
N TYR A 264 14.00 -21.43 -27.37
CA TYR A 264 13.30 -22.41 -28.21
C TYR A 264 14.04 -23.75 -28.34
N GLN A 265 15.30 -23.86 -27.90
CA GLN A 265 16.09 -25.10 -27.96
C GLN A 265 15.69 -26.09 -26.86
N THR A 266 14.49 -26.66 -26.95
CA THR A 266 13.93 -27.61 -25.97
C THR A 266 14.52 -29.02 -26.07
N SER A 267 15.32 -29.32 -27.09
CA SER A 267 15.97 -30.63 -27.27
C SER A 267 16.86 -31.01 -26.08
N TYR A 268 17.44 -30.03 -25.38
CA TYR A 268 18.26 -30.25 -24.18
C TYR A 268 17.48 -30.88 -23.01
N ILE A 269 16.15 -30.77 -23.01
CA ILE A 269 15.25 -31.32 -21.98
C ILE A 269 14.97 -32.82 -22.22
N LYS A 270 15.07 -33.29 -23.47
CA LYS A 270 14.77 -34.69 -23.82
C LYS A 270 15.80 -35.65 -23.21
N ASP A 271 15.40 -36.90 -23.04
CA ASP A 271 16.32 -37.96 -22.62
C ASP A 271 17.33 -38.28 -23.74
N VAL A 272 18.56 -38.61 -23.35
CA VAL A 272 19.63 -39.02 -24.26
C VAL A 272 19.92 -40.50 -24.01
N GLY A 273 19.11 -41.37 -24.61
CA GLY A 273 19.13 -42.81 -24.34
C GLY A 273 18.97 -43.11 -22.85
N GLN A 274 19.84 -43.97 -22.31
CA GLN A 274 19.86 -44.34 -20.89
C GLN A 274 20.88 -43.54 -20.06
N LYS A 275 21.53 -42.51 -20.63
CA LYS A 275 22.55 -41.73 -19.93
C LYS A 275 21.96 -41.03 -18.71
N LYS A 276 22.59 -41.24 -17.54
CA LYS A 276 22.21 -40.62 -16.27
C LYS A 276 22.87 -39.24 -16.19
N MET A 277 22.07 -38.19 -16.34
CA MET A 277 22.56 -36.81 -16.37
C MET A 277 21.56 -35.84 -15.75
N ILE A 278 22.04 -34.65 -15.42
CA ILE A 278 21.23 -33.52 -14.98
C ILE A 278 21.35 -32.38 -15.99
N THR A 279 20.24 -31.72 -16.29
CA THR A 279 20.21 -30.50 -17.10
C THR A 279 19.53 -29.38 -16.31
N LEU A 280 20.24 -28.28 -16.07
CA LEU A 280 19.71 -27.09 -15.41
C LEU A 280 19.51 -25.99 -16.45
N ILE A 281 18.36 -25.32 -16.41
CA ILE A 281 18.01 -24.25 -17.35
C ILE A 281 17.55 -23.01 -16.57
N THR A 282 18.11 -21.86 -16.92
CA THR A 282 17.68 -20.55 -16.40
C THR A 282 17.77 -19.48 -17.49
N CYS A 283 17.16 -18.30 -17.30
CA CYS A 283 17.38 -17.16 -18.20
C CYS A 283 18.85 -16.73 -18.18
N ALA A 284 19.35 -16.22 -19.31
CA ALA A 284 20.73 -15.73 -19.38
C ALA A 284 20.95 -14.42 -18.60
N SER A 285 19.88 -13.67 -18.35
CA SER A 285 19.86 -12.48 -17.50
C SER A 285 18.52 -12.36 -16.78
N GLY A 286 18.45 -11.48 -15.77
CA GLY A 286 17.21 -11.08 -15.11
C GLY A 286 16.35 -10.08 -15.87
N LYS A 287 16.72 -9.72 -17.12
CA LYS A 287 15.98 -8.73 -17.91
C LYS A 287 14.62 -9.29 -18.36
N PRO A 288 13.52 -8.50 -18.28
CA PRO A 288 12.25 -8.87 -18.90
C PRO A 288 12.44 -9.20 -20.39
N GLY A 289 11.77 -10.24 -20.86
CA GLY A 289 11.84 -10.64 -22.27
C GLY A 289 13.13 -11.35 -22.72
N GLU A 290 14.08 -11.65 -21.81
CA GLU A 290 15.33 -12.34 -22.15
C GLU A 290 15.07 -13.59 -23.01
N ALA A 291 15.71 -13.63 -24.18
CA ALA A 291 15.50 -14.67 -25.19
C ALA A 291 16.48 -15.84 -25.05
N ARG A 292 17.60 -15.64 -24.36
CA ARG A 292 18.66 -16.64 -24.18
C ARG A 292 18.54 -17.33 -22.82
N ARG A 293 19.07 -18.54 -22.74
CA ARG A 293 19.06 -19.38 -21.54
C ARG A 293 20.48 -19.85 -21.25
N ILE A 294 20.84 -19.90 -19.98
CA ILE A 294 22.01 -20.66 -19.52
C ILE A 294 21.53 -22.11 -19.36
N MET A 295 22.20 -23.02 -20.07
CA MET A 295 22.00 -24.46 -19.96
C MET A 295 23.28 -25.08 -19.40
N VAL A 296 23.11 -25.84 -18.32
CA VAL A 296 24.21 -26.56 -17.65
C VAL A 296 23.88 -28.03 -17.67
N ARG A 297 24.85 -28.86 -18.06
CA ARG A 297 24.76 -30.32 -17.99
C ARG A 297 25.81 -30.89 -17.06
N GLY A 298 25.40 -31.91 -16.31
CA GLY A 298 26.31 -32.75 -15.55
C GLY A 298 25.98 -34.23 -15.71
N ILE A 299 26.99 -35.08 -15.61
CA ILE A 299 26.86 -36.54 -15.70
C ILE A 299 26.87 -37.09 -14.27
N LEU A 300 26.04 -38.11 -14.00
CA LEU A 300 26.04 -38.77 -12.70
C LEU A 300 27.40 -39.44 -12.47
N ASN A 301 28.00 -39.16 -11.32
CA ASN A 301 29.24 -39.82 -10.88
C ASN A 301 28.99 -41.28 -10.48
#